data_AF-A0A9P8LDJ5-F1
#
_entry.id   AF-A0A9P8LDJ5-F1
#
_cell.length_a   1.000
_cell.length_b   1.000
_cell.length_c   1.000
_cell.angle_alpha   90.00
_cell.angle_beta   90.00
_cell.angle_gamma   90.00
#
_symmetry.space_group_name_H-M   'P 1'
#
loop_
_entity.id
_entity.type
_entity.pdbx_description
1 polymer ?
#
loop_
_entity_poly.entity_id
_entity_poly.type
_entity_poly.pdbx_seq_one_letter_code
_entity_poly.pdbx_strand_id
1 'polypeptide(L)'
;MGAYVSKAQCQSFHSISLDCTVTNATDTTPYRVIGGLHHGEFEPNPDVAGVGVLYAFFSVACLALATSATYLILQLTKFMKFTGMSAGVKDDEDRSTYRTTWADIFEAIILSCSDQQVFTSGAYALALRYAQGCSISAYHYNIVANMMLITCATHLMSVTVVSQYWKHKLLAIFRTLLISGLYIVTALLLTNQNAGLDLRWPTDPPKAGDDDTLLVLPAACFQGDKSTFDATLVDTFGRGGEHLAIDAIGNSSPNNHIVGWNFFILIILWYGFAIIAEFLRYWYRFARNNPRNRRTAFSRWILRAFWSYQFIGASFCIVAIAMSYKYIQDLRRWMDHSPWIHRQPDGTNPENDASSFGQFVPLLLILLTVFTVLQLIGGKFLHLSTSEVLLVN
;
A
#
# COMPACT_ATOMS: atom_id res chain seq x y z
N MET A 1 17.46 17.72 -4.96
CA MET A 1 18.10 16.39 -4.91
C MET A 1 17.29 15.47 -5.81
N GLY A 2 17.92 14.65 -6.67
CA GLY A 2 17.23 13.79 -7.63
C GLY A 2 16.42 12.66 -6.98
N ALA A 3 15.53 12.01 -7.72
CA ALA A 3 14.68 10.93 -7.23
C ALA A 3 15.38 9.55 -7.08
N TYR A 4 16.68 9.46 -7.35
CA TYR A 4 17.44 8.22 -7.49
C TYR A 4 18.74 8.25 -6.68
N VAL A 5 19.31 7.07 -6.42
CA VAL A 5 20.60 6.89 -5.76
C VAL A 5 21.43 5.91 -6.60
N SER A 6 22.24 6.46 -7.49
CA SER A 6 23.11 5.67 -8.35
C SER A 6 24.44 5.36 -7.68
N LYS A 7 25.16 4.37 -8.22
CA LYS A 7 26.54 4.07 -7.83
C LYS A 7 27.44 5.31 -7.88
N ALA A 8 27.40 6.08 -8.96
CA ALA A 8 28.24 7.27 -9.13
C ALA A 8 27.89 8.35 -8.10
N GLN A 9 26.61 8.51 -7.76
CA GLN A 9 26.18 9.43 -6.71
C GLN A 9 26.68 8.98 -5.32
N CYS A 10 26.61 7.70 -5.00
CA CYS A 10 27.14 7.17 -3.74
C CYS A 10 28.65 7.38 -3.59
N GLN A 11 29.40 7.14 -4.66
CA GLN A 11 30.86 7.30 -4.67
C GLN A 11 31.28 8.77 -4.61
N SER A 12 30.60 9.65 -5.36
CA SER A 12 30.98 11.07 -5.45
C SER A 12 30.48 11.93 -4.29
N PHE A 13 29.27 11.68 -3.80
CA PHE A 13 28.62 12.55 -2.81
C PHE A 13 28.71 12.00 -1.38
N HIS A 14 28.70 10.67 -1.22
CA HIS A 14 28.71 10.03 0.10
C HIS A 14 30.06 9.37 0.44
N SER A 15 31.02 9.36 -0.49
CA SER A 15 32.32 8.66 -0.35
C SER A 15 32.17 7.18 -0.01
N ILE A 16 31.08 6.55 -0.44
CA ILE A 16 30.80 5.12 -0.23
C ILE A 16 31.24 4.35 -1.48
N SER A 17 32.22 3.45 -1.33
CA SER A 17 32.62 2.54 -2.40
C SER A 17 31.67 1.35 -2.45
N LEU A 18 30.93 1.23 -3.56
CA LEU A 18 30.03 0.10 -3.81
C LEU A 18 30.70 -0.93 -4.72
N ASP A 19 30.83 -2.15 -4.21
CA ASP A 19 31.21 -3.29 -5.01
C ASP A 19 29.95 -3.87 -5.69
N CYS A 20 29.89 -3.74 -7.01
CA CYS A 20 28.82 -4.29 -7.84
C CYS A 20 29.35 -5.43 -8.72
N THR A 21 30.54 -5.94 -8.42
CA THR A 21 31.15 -7.02 -9.19
C THR A 21 30.53 -8.36 -8.84
N VAL A 22 30.51 -9.25 -9.82
CA VAL A 22 30.00 -10.59 -9.64
C VAL A 22 31.05 -11.56 -10.15
N THR A 23 31.67 -12.28 -9.23
CA THR A 23 32.78 -13.20 -9.53
C THR A 23 32.25 -14.63 -9.50
N ASN A 24 32.45 -15.37 -10.59
CA ASN A 24 32.01 -16.76 -10.71
C ASN A 24 32.78 -17.67 -9.74
N ALA A 25 32.20 -18.83 -9.41
CA ALA A 25 32.86 -19.84 -8.61
C ALA A 25 34.22 -20.23 -9.21
N THR A 26 35.21 -20.44 -8.34
CA THR A 26 36.58 -20.86 -8.69
C THR A 26 36.93 -22.10 -7.88
N ASP A 27 38.03 -22.78 -8.21
CA ASP A 27 38.51 -23.95 -7.45
C ASP A 27 38.75 -23.63 -5.95
N THR A 28 39.03 -22.38 -5.63
CA THR A 28 39.23 -21.90 -4.25
C THR A 28 37.94 -21.41 -3.57
N THR A 29 36.90 -21.08 -4.34
CA THR A 29 35.61 -20.60 -3.83
C THR A 29 34.48 -21.31 -4.58
N PRO A 30 33.89 -22.39 -4.02
CA PRO A 30 32.92 -23.23 -4.74
C PRO A 30 31.57 -22.54 -4.99
N TYR A 31 31.42 -21.28 -4.63
CA TYR A 31 30.23 -20.46 -4.80
C TYR A 31 30.59 -19.09 -5.41
N ARG A 32 29.58 -18.43 -5.97
CA ARG A 32 29.69 -17.11 -6.59
C ARG A 32 29.89 -16.03 -5.53
N VAL A 33 30.89 -15.17 -5.68
CA VAL A 33 31.09 -14.00 -4.80
C VAL A 33 30.37 -12.81 -5.42
N ILE A 34 29.49 -12.17 -4.65
CA ILE A 34 28.57 -11.16 -5.16
C ILE A 34 28.76 -9.87 -4.36
N GLY A 35 29.25 -8.82 -5.00
CA GLY A 35 29.56 -7.53 -4.35
C GLY A 35 30.61 -7.66 -3.24
N GLY A 36 31.55 -8.59 -3.41
CA GLY A 36 32.58 -8.89 -2.40
C GLY A 36 32.08 -9.65 -1.17
N LEU A 37 30.80 -10.04 -1.13
CA LEU A 37 30.22 -10.78 -0.01
C LEU A 37 30.38 -12.30 -0.19
N HIS A 38 30.74 -12.96 0.90
CA HIS A 38 30.68 -14.40 1.05
C HIS A 38 29.38 -14.86 1.73
N HIS A 39 29.10 -16.17 1.68
CA HIS A 39 28.01 -16.77 2.44
C HIS A 39 28.18 -16.48 3.94
N GLY A 40 27.11 -16.01 4.59
CA GLY A 40 27.07 -15.65 6.01
C GLY A 40 27.51 -14.22 6.31
N GLU A 41 27.83 -13.41 5.30
CA GLU A 41 28.27 -12.03 5.46
C GLU A 41 27.19 -10.99 5.12
N PHE A 42 26.06 -11.40 4.54
CA PHE A 42 25.00 -10.46 4.18
C PHE A 42 24.33 -9.91 5.45
N GLU A 43 24.48 -8.61 5.70
CA GLU A 43 23.96 -7.97 6.91
C GLU A 43 22.42 -7.92 6.92
N PRO A 44 21.77 -8.48 7.96
CA PRO A 44 20.31 -8.42 8.11
C PRO A 44 19.86 -6.99 8.46
N ASN A 45 18.66 -6.62 8.01
CA ASN A 45 18.06 -5.33 8.35
C ASN A 45 16.65 -5.53 8.95
N PRO A 46 16.55 -5.82 10.26
CA PRO A 46 15.28 -6.06 10.93
C PRO A 46 14.36 -4.83 10.94
N ASP A 47 14.88 -3.61 10.80
CA ASP A 47 14.05 -2.41 10.74
C ASP A 47 13.36 -2.22 9.38
N VAL A 48 13.79 -2.96 8.34
CA VAL A 48 13.23 -2.92 6.99
C VAL A 48 12.51 -4.21 6.62
N ALA A 49 13.17 -5.36 6.79
CA ALA A 49 12.63 -6.68 6.45
C ALA A 49 12.20 -7.49 7.68
N GLY A 50 12.19 -6.86 8.86
CA GLY A 50 11.75 -7.49 10.10
C GLY A 50 10.30 -7.94 10.06
N VAL A 51 10.05 -9.07 10.70
CA VAL A 51 8.73 -9.70 10.77
C VAL A 51 7.68 -8.76 11.41
N GLY A 52 8.08 -7.97 12.41
CA GLY A 52 7.23 -7.01 13.11
C GLY A 52 6.76 -5.87 12.21
N VAL A 53 7.65 -5.31 11.38
CA VAL A 53 7.28 -4.28 10.40
C VAL A 53 6.25 -4.83 9.42
N LEU A 54 6.52 -6.02 8.87
CA LEU A 54 5.66 -6.65 7.89
C LEU A 54 4.27 -6.93 8.47
N TYR A 55 4.21 -7.51 9.68
CA TYR A 55 2.94 -7.75 10.36
C TYR A 55 2.22 -6.44 10.67
N ALA A 56 2.91 -5.36 11.00
CA ALA A 56 2.27 -4.09 11.27
C ALA A 56 1.56 -3.53 10.02
N PHE A 57 2.28 -3.44 8.89
CA PHE A 57 1.71 -3.00 7.62
C PHE A 57 0.55 -3.89 7.17
N PHE A 58 0.76 -5.21 7.20
CA PHE A 58 -0.24 -6.17 6.75
C PHE A 58 -1.48 -6.20 7.66
N SER A 59 -1.31 -6.07 8.98
CA SER A 59 -2.44 -6.06 9.92
C SER A 59 -3.30 -4.82 9.75
N VAL A 60 -2.69 -3.64 9.56
CA VAL A 60 -3.43 -2.40 9.27
C VAL A 60 -4.18 -2.51 7.95
N ALA A 61 -3.54 -3.07 6.92
CA ALA A 61 -4.19 -3.30 5.63
C ALA A 61 -5.37 -4.29 5.76
N CYS A 62 -5.17 -5.42 6.44
CA CYS A 62 -6.22 -6.40 6.72
C CYS A 62 -7.38 -5.82 7.52
N LEU A 63 -7.10 -4.98 8.52
CA LEU A 63 -8.14 -4.30 9.31
C LEU A 63 -8.97 -3.36 8.42
N ALA A 64 -8.31 -2.57 7.56
CA ALA A 64 -8.98 -1.71 6.60
C ALA A 64 -9.83 -2.52 5.60
N LEU A 65 -9.31 -3.64 5.09
CA LEU A 65 -10.02 -4.57 4.20
C LEU A 65 -11.25 -5.18 4.87
N ALA A 66 -11.08 -5.78 6.05
CA ALA A 66 -12.15 -6.44 6.80
C ALA A 66 -13.27 -5.46 7.17
N THR A 67 -12.88 -4.26 7.61
CA THR A 67 -13.82 -3.19 7.92
C THR A 67 -14.57 -2.72 6.67
N SER A 68 -13.86 -2.55 5.55
CA SER A 68 -14.45 -2.16 4.27
C SER A 68 -15.41 -3.23 3.73
N ALA A 69 -15.02 -4.50 3.80
CA ALA A 69 -15.86 -5.62 3.38
C ALA A 69 -17.13 -5.71 4.24
N THR A 70 -16.99 -5.58 5.56
CA THR A 70 -18.14 -5.55 6.48
C THR A 70 -19.08 -4.38 6.16
N TYR A 71 -18.51 -3.19 5.94
CA TYR A 71 -19.27 -2.00 5.55
C TYR A 71 -20.04 -2.22 4.24
N LEU A 72 -19.38 -2.76 3.20
CA LEU A 72 -20.02 -3.07 1.92
C LEU A 72 -21.07 -4.18 2.06
N ILE A 73 -20.85 -5.24 2.83
CA ILE A 73 -21.85 -6.30 3.05
C ILE A 73 -23.09 -5.74 3.76
N LEU A 74 -22.89 -4.91 4.79
CA LEU A 74 -23.99 -4.26 5.52
C LEU A 74 -24.77 -3.29 4.64
N GLN A 75 -24.13 -2.64 3.67
CA GLN A 75 -24.83 -1.83 2.70
C GLN A 75 -25.57 -2.70 1.65
N LEU A 76 -25.01 -3.85 1.24
CA LEU A 76 -25.56 -4.70 0.19
C LEU A 76 -26.84 -5.39 0.67
N THR A 77 -26.80 -5.93 1.89
CA THR A 77 -27.96 -6.54 2.55
C THR A 77 -29.13 -5.56 2.65
N LYS A 78 -28.85 -4.26 2.85
CA LYS A 78 -29.88 -3.21 2.84
C LYS A 78 -30.41 -2.94 1.43
N PHE A 79 -29.53 -2.87 0.43
CA PHE A 79 -29.93 -2.68 -0.95
C PHE A 79 -30.87 -3.82 -1.40
N MET A 80 -30.54 -5.07 -1.09
CA MET A 80 -31.39 -6.22 -1.41
C MET A 80 -32.75 -6.17 -0.72
N LYS A 81 -32.81 -5.78 0.58
CA LYS A 81 -34.07 -5.55 1.30
C LYS A 81 -34.90 -4.41 0.70
N PHE A 82 -34.28 -3.42 0.07
CA PHE A 82 -34.97 -2.32 -0.60
C PHE A 82 -35.50 -2.70 -2.00
N THR A 83 -34.80 -3.58 -2.72
CA THR A 83 -35.24 -4.07 -4.05
C THR A 83 -36.22 -5.24 -4.02
N GLY A 84 -36.34 -5.97 -2.91
CA GLY A 84 -37.30 -7.07 -2.73
C GLY A 84 -38.39 -6.74 -1.72
N MET A 85 -39.64 -6.59 -2.20
CA MET A 85 -40.90 -6.76 -1.45
C MET A 85 -40.86 -6.50 0.07
N SER A 86 -40.96 -5.23 0.48
CA SER A 86 -41.56 -4.92 1.78
C SER A 86 -42.32 -3.61 1.67
N ALA A 87 -43.57 -3.74 1.22
CA ALA A 87 -44.60 -2.77 1.47
C ALA A 87 -44.95 -2.85 2.96
N GLY A 88 -44.67 -1.78 3.69
CA GLY A 88 -45.30 -1.52 4.99
C GLY A 88 -44.56 -2.04 6.21
N VAL A 89 -43.52 -1.32 6.65
CA VAL A 89 -43.24 -1.17 8.08
C VAL A 89 -42.74 0.27 8.30
N LYS A 90 -43.58 1.11 8.92
CA LYS A 90 -43.19 2.40 9.50
C LYS A 90 -42.40 2.10 10.77
N ASP A 91 -41.08 2.20 10.73
CA ASP A 91 -40.22 2.07 11.92
C ASP A 91 -38.90 2.83 11.69
N ASP A 92 -39.02 4.09 11.23
CA ASP A 92 -38.00 4.77 10.42
C ASP A 92 -37.17 5.84 11.15
N GLU A 93 -37.46 6.16 12.42
CA GLU A 93 -36.74 7.24 13.13
C GLU A 93 -35.57 6.72 13.99
N ASP A 94 -35.79 5.74 14.88
CA ASP A 94 -34.74 5.21 15.76
C ASP A 94 -33.69 4.36 15.01
N ARG A 95 -34.15 3.62 14.00
CA ARG A 95 -33.30 2.75 13.17
C ARG A 95 -32.38 3.53 12.23
N SER A 96 -32.71 4.78 11.94
CA SER A 96 -31.91 5.73 11.14
C SER A 96 -30.70 6.23 11.93
N THR A 97 -30.91 6.63 13.18
CA THR A 97 -29.89 7.18 14.10
C THR A 97 -28.86 6.13 14.54
N TYR A 98 -29.28 4.88 14.76
CA TYR A 98 -28.35 3.77 15.02
C TYR A 98 -27.54 3.38 13.77
N ARG A 99 -28.09 3.60 12.57
CA ARG A 99 -27.46 3.25 11.28
C ARG A 99 -26.34 4.20 10.87
N THR A 100 -26.53 5.50 11.08
CA THR A 100 -25.46 6.49 10.90
C THR A 100 -24.32 6.18 11.86
N THR A 101 -24.65 5.70 13.05
CA THR A 101 -23.68 5.43 14.11
C THR A 101 -22.61 4.40 13.75
N TRP A 102 -22.97 3.23 13.21
CA TRP A 102 -21.97 2.21 12.85
C TRP A 102 -21.21 2.52 11.56
N ALA A 103 -21.87 3.16 10.59
CA ALA A 103 -21.21 3.61 9.37
C ALA A 103 -20.08 4.60 9.68
N ASP A 104 -20.33 5.56 10.58
CA ASP A 104 -19.32 6.53 11.00
C ASP A 104 -18.12 5.86 11.70
N ILE A 105 -18.36 4.81 12.49
CA ILE A 105 -17.29 4.05 13.17
C ILE A 105 -16.42 3.33 12.14
N PHE A 106 -17.03 2.61 11.20
CA PHE A 106 -16.28 1.89 10.16
C PHE A 106 -15.49 2.85 9.25
N GLU A 107 -16.11 3.97 8.85
CA GLU A 107 -15.42 5.00 8.07
C GLU A 107 -14.23 5.58 8.83
N ALA A 108 -14.37 5.84 10.14
CA ALA A 108 -13.27 6.34 10.95
C ALA A 108 -12.13 5.32 11.13
N ILE A 109 -12.43 4.02 11.27
CA ILE A 109 -11.42 2.96 11.31
C ILE A 109 -10.64 2.92 9.99
N ILE A 110 -11.35 2.88 8.85
CA ILE A 110 -10.73 2.83 7.52
C ILE A 110 -9.82 4.04 7.31
N LEU A 111 -10.28 5.24 7.69
CA LEU A 111 -9.49 6.47 7.62
C LEU A 111 -8.27 6.42 8.56
N SER A 112 -8.42 5.92 9.79
CA SER A 112 -7.31 5.78 10.75
C SER A 112 -6.22 4.83 10.25
N CYS A 113 -6.61 3.68 9.68
CA CYS A 113 -5.67 2.74 9.05
C CYS A 113 -4.93 3.38 7.87
N SER A 114 -5.64 4.15 7.04
CA SER A 114 -5.05 4.92 5.95
C SER A 114 -4.05 5.94 6.48
N ASP A 115 -4.42 6.74 7.48
CA ASP A 115 -3.55 7.78 8.04
C ASP A 115 -2.26 7.20 8.65
N GLN A 116 -2.34 6.08 9.37
CA GLN A 116 -1.15 5.40 9.89
C GLN A 116 -0.21 4.97 8.77
N GLN A 117 -0.74 4.35 7.72
CA GLN A 117 0.09 3.92 6.59
C GLN A 117 0.69 5.10 5.83
N VAL A 118 0.04 6.28 5.78
CA VAL A 118 0.64 7.47 5.17
C VAL A 118 1.95 7.83 5.89
N PHE A 119 1.92 7.89 7.22
CA PHE A 119 3.09 8.31 7.99
C PHE A 119 4.16 7.22 8.06
N THR A 120 3.78 5.95 8.23
CA THR A 120 4.76 4.87 8.27
C THR A 120 5.42 4.70 6.91
N SER A 121 4.67 4.57 5.82
CA SER A 121 5.24 4.45 4.47
C SER A 121 6.04 5.69 4.07
N GLY A 122 5.60 6.89 4.49
CA GLY A 122 6.35 8.14 4.30
C GLY A 122 7.70 8.12 5.02
N ALA A 123 7.74 7.61 6.25
CA ALA A 123 9.00 7.43 6.98
C ALA A 123 9.92 6.43 6.28
N TYR A 124 9.40 5.29 5.81
CA TYR A 124 10.18 4.31 5.03
C TYR A 124 10.72 4.90 3.72
N ALA A 125 9.89 5.65 2.99
CA ALA A 125 10.29 6.32 1.76
C ALA A 125 11.41 7.34 2.01
N LEU A 126 11.30 8.14 3.07
CA LEU A 126 12.33 9.10 3.45
C LEU A 126 13.61 8.42 3.94
N ALA A 127 13.49 7.36 4.75
CA ALA A 127 14.63 6.60 5.25
C ALA A 127 15.38 5.91 4.10
N LEU A 128 14.66 5.26 3.19
CA LEU A 128 15.25 4.65 2.00
C LEU A 128 15.94 5.70 1.13
N ARG A 129 15.35 6.88 0.95
CA ARG A 129 15.95 7.94 0.12
C ARG A 129 17.17 8.59 0.74
N TYR A 130 17.14 8.92 2.02
CA TYR A 130 18.11 9.81 2.65
C TYR A 130 19.05 9.12 3.64
N ALA A 131 18.63 8.02 4.26
CA ALA A 131 19.45 7.32 5.25
C ALA A 131 20.11 6.06 4.68
N GLN A 132 19.39 5.29 3.85
CA GLN A 132 19.80 3.95 3.43
C GLN A 132 20.02 3.82 1.92
N GLY A 133 19.96 4.91 1.16
CA GLY A 133 19.91 4.83 -0.30
C GLY A 133 21.10 4.13 -0.96
N CYS A 134 22.30 4.26 -0.37
CA CYS A 134 23.53 3.63 -0.88
C CYS A 134 23.79 2.23 -0.33
N SER A 135 23.26 1.91 0.86
CA SER A 135 23.52 0.68 1.60
C SER A 135 22.41 -0.36 1.50
N ILE A 136 21.19 0.05 1.11
CA ILE A 136 20.05 -0.87 1.02
C ILE A 136 20.28 -1.89 -0.09
N SER A 137 20.11 -3.17 0.23
CA SER A 137 20.18 -4.26 -0.75
C SER A 137 18.96 -4.27 -1.68
N ALA A 138 19.07 -4.92 -2.83
CA ALA A 138 17.94 -5.16 -3.72
C ALA A 138 16.83 -5.99 -3.05
N TYR A 139 17.19 -6.93 -2.17
CA TYR A 139 16.25 -7.68 -1.31
C TYR A 139 15.42 -6.74 -0.42
N HIS A 140 16.07 -5.91 0.39
CA HIS A 140 15.41 -4.98 1.31
C HIS A 140 14.57 -3.95 0.53
N TYR A 141 15.08 -3.49 -0.61
CA TYR A 141 14.37 -2.57 -1.49
C TYR A 141 13.08 -3.19 -2.05
N ASN A 142 13.13 -4.44 -2.52
CA ASN A 142 11.96 -5.17 -3.02
C ASN A 142 10.87 -5.32 -1.95
N ILE A 143 11.27 -5.55 -0.70
CA ILE A 143 10.34 -5.61 0.45
C ILE A 143 9.66 -4.25 0.65
N VAL A 144 10.42 -3.16 0.72
CA VAL A 144 9.87 -1.81 0.90
C VAL A 144 8.94 -1.42 -0.24
N ALA A 145 9.33 -1.67 -1.49
CA ALA A 145 8.52 -1.35 -2.66
C ALA A 145 7.15 -2.07 -2.61
N ASN A 146 7.13 -3.35 -2.26
CA ASN A 146 5.88 -4.11 -2.12
C ASN A 146 5.06 -3.69 -0.88
N MET A 147 5.70 -3.28 0.21
CA MET A 147 4.99 -2.67 1.34
C MET A 147 4.32 -1.35 0.94
N MET A 148 4.98 -0.54 0.12
CA MET A 148 4.39 0.70 -0.40
C MET A 148 3.21 0.41 -1.35
N LEU A 149 3.23 -0.69 -2.11
CA LEU A 149 2.06 -1.14 -2.89
C LEU A 149 0.87 -1.52 -2.00
N ILE A 150 1.10 -2.23 -0.88
CA ILE A 150 0.08 -2.52 0.14
C ILE A 150 -0.50 -1.20 0.67
N THR A 151 0.35 -0.19 0.85
CA THR A 151 -0.08 1.15 1.29
C THR A 151 -0.90 1.91 0.25
N CYS A 152 -0.46 1.93 -1.01
CA CYS A 152 -1.26 2.49 -2.10
C CYS A 152 -2.65 1.83 -2.18
N ALA A 153 -2.73 0.50 -2.08
CA ALA A 153 -3.99 -0.24 -2.05
C ALA A 153 -4.86 0.11 -0.84
N THR A 154 -4.27 0.27 0.36
CA THR A 154 -5.01 0.68 1.57
C THR A 154 -5.58 2.09 1.42
N HIS A 155 -4.81 3.03 0.88
CA HIS A 155 -5.29 4.38 0.57
C HIS A 155 -6.41 4.38 -0.47
N LEU A 156 -6.25 3.60 -1.54
CA LEU A 156 -7.27 3.44 -2.57
C LEU A 156 -8.58 2.92 -1.96
N MET A 157 -8.50 1.91 -1.09
CA MET A 157 -9.65 1.39 -0.37
C MET A 157 -10.34 2.49 0.44
N SER A 158 -9.57 3.31 1.17
CA SER A 158 -10.12 4.41 1.97
C SER A 158 -10.88 5.45 1.15
N VAL A 159 -10.33 5.88 0.00
CA VAL A 159 -11.01 6.86 -0.88
C VAL A 159 -12.21 6.24 -1.58
N THR A 160 -12.15 4.94 -1.91
CA THR A 160 -13.22 4.24 -2.63
C THR A 160 -14.46 4.00 -1.76
N VAL A 161 -14.24 3.53 -0.53
CA VAL A 161 -15.30 3.01 0.35
C VAL A 161 -15.90 4.10 1.24
N VAL A 162 -15.10 5.04 1.74
CA VAL A 162 -15.55 6.04 2.72
C VAL A 162 -16.45 7.08 2.07
N SER A 163 -17.73 7.09 2.44
CA SER A 163 -18.73 7.94 1.80
C SER A 163 -18.71 9.41 2.25
N GLN A 164 -18.08 9.70 3.39
CA GLN A 164 -17.93 11.04 3.95
C GLN A 164 -16.46 11.50 3.97
N TYR A 165 -15.66 11.09 2.99
CA TYR A 165 -14.24 11.44 2.93
C TYR A 165 -13.99 12.95 3.04
N TRP A 166 -14.86 13.76 2.41
CA TRP A 166 -14.81 15.23 2.39
C TRP A 166 -15.55 15.94 3.53
N LYS A 167 -15.93 15.24 4.60
CA LYS A 167 -16.61 15.84 5.76
C LYS A 167 -15.79 16.99 6.36
N HIS A 168 -14.49 16.76 6.54
CA HIS A 168 -13.53 17.77 7.00
C HIS A 168 -12.62 18.18 5.85
N LYS A 169 -13.02 19.23 5.11
CA LYS A 169 -12.39 19.61 3.84
C LYS A 169 -10.87 19.82 3.91
N LEU A 170 -10.39 20.56 4.91
CA LEU A 170 -8.95 20.83 5.05
C LEU A 170 -8.16 19.55 5.29
N LEU A 171 -8.66 18.69 6.18
CA LEU A 171 -8.04 17.39 6.46
C LEU A 171 -8.06 16.48 5.24
N ALA A 172 -9.17 16.45 4.49
CA ALA A 172 -9.30 15.67 3.26
C ALA A 172 -8.33 16.15 2.17
N ILE A 173 -8.17 17.47 1.99
CA ILE A 173 -7.18 18.04 1.06
C ILE A 173 -5.77 17.62 1.47
N PHE A 174 -5.41 17.83 2.75
CA PHE A 174 -4.09 17.49 3.25
C PHE A 174 -3.79 15.99 3.09
N ARG A 175 -4.73 15.12 3.47
CA ARG A 175 -4.63 13.66 3.28
C ARG A 175 -4.44 13.29 1.82
N THR A 176 -5.26 13.83 0.91
CA THR A 176 -5.15 13.56 -0.53
C THR A 176 -3.81 14.01 -1.09
N LEU A 177 -3.27 15.16 -0.64
CA LEU A 177 -1.94 15.63 -1.04
C LEU A 177 -0.83 14.68 -0.56
N LEU A 178 -0.87 14.26 0.71
CA LEU A 178 0.11 13.31 1.25
C LEU A 178 0.05 11.95 0.55
N ILE A 179 -1.15 11.41 0.35
CA ILE A 179 -1.36 10.16 -0.40
C ILE A 179 -0.85 10.31 -1.83
N SER A 180 -1.16 11.41 -2.51
CA SER A 180 -0.66 11.66 -3.88
C SER A 180 0.87 11.72 -3.92
N GLY A 181 1.49 12.37 -2.93
CA GLY A 181 2.94 12.39 -2.76
C GLY A 181 3.51 10.98 -2.59
N LEU A 182 2.87 10.13 -1.78
CA LEU A 182 3.27 8.72 -1.62
C LEU A 182 3.15 7.94 -2.93
N TYR A 183 2.08 8.11 -3.70
CA TYR A 183 1.95 7.47 -5.01
C TYR A 183 3.08 7.87 -5.95
N ILE A 184 3.46 9.16 -5.97
CA ILE A 184 4.60 9.64 -6.75
C ILE A 184 5.89 8.96 -6.29
N VAL A 185 6.13 8.89 -4.98
CA VAL A 185 7.34 8.24 -4.46
C VAL A 185 7.35 6.74 -4.75
N THR A 186 6.23 6.04 -4.58
CA THR A 186 6.10 4.61 -4.96
C THR A 186 6.39 4.42 -6.44
N ALA A 187 5.87 5.29 -7.31
CA ALA A 187 6.15 5.24 -8.74
C ALA A 187 7.66 5.37 -9.01
N LEU A 188 8.29 6.38 -8.40
CA LEU A 188 9.73 6.61 -8.55
C LEU A 188 10.55 5.40 -8.09
N LEU A 189 10.19 4.80 -6.94
CA LEU A 189 10.87 3.60 -6.43
C LEU A 189 10.75 2.43 -7.40
N LEU A 190 9.55 2.13 -7.88
CA LEU A 190 9.35 1.04 -8.84
C LEU A 190 10.11 1.30 -10.14
N THR A 191 10.00 2.51 -10.72
CA THR A 191 10.70 2.83 -11.98
C THR A 191 12.21 2.77 -11.88
N ASN A 192 12.77 3.03 -10.69
CA ASN A 192 14.22 3.01 -10.47
C ASN A 192 14.79 1.60 -10.40
N GLN A 193 13.98 0.55 -10.17
CA GLN A 193 14.47 -0.81 -9.99
C GLN A 193 15.30 -1.28 -11.20
N ASN A 194 14.96 -0.90 -12.44
CA ASN A 194 15.71 -1.33 -13.63
C ASN A 194 16.27 -0.16 -14.46
N ALA A 195 16.80 0.86 -13.78
CA ALA A 195 17.32 2.07 -14.42
C ALA A 195 18.77 1.95 -14.93
N GLY A 196 19.52 0.95 -14.46
CA GLY A 196 20.86 0.61 -14.92
C GLY A 196 20.85 -0.27 -16.18
N LEU A 197 21.86 -0.11 -17.04
CA LEU A 197 21.96 -0.83 -18.32
C LEU A 197 22.76 -2.15 -18.23
N ASP A 198 23.62 -2.30 -17.22
CA ASP A 198 24.59 -3.41 -17.16
C ASP A 198 24.11 -4.62 -16.34
N LEU A 199 23.32 -4.38 -15.28
CA LEU A 199 22.79 -5.41 -14.39
C LEU A 199 21.27 -5.33 -14.34
N ARG A 200 20.61 -6.45 -14.62
CA ARG A 200 19.14 -6.56 -14.53
C ARG A 200 18.73 -6.69 -13.06
N TRP A 201 17.71 -5.94 -12.66
CA TRP A 201 17.14 -6.03 -11.31
C TRP A 201 16.61 -7.45 -11.02
N PRO A 202 16.92 -8.03 -9.86
CA PRO A 202 16.36 -9.31 -9.45
C PRO A 202 14.88 -9.12 -9.05
N THR A 203 14.00 -9.48 -9.99
CA THR A 203 12.55 -9.37 -9.83
C THR A 203 11.94 -10.55 -9.10
N ASP A 204 12.35 -11.77 -9.44
CA ASP A 204 11.70 -12.97 -8.93
C ASP A 204 12.37 -13.49 -7.65
N PRO A 205 11.59 -13.99 -6.67
CA PRO A 205 12.17 -14.74 -5.56
C PRO A 205 12.89 -15.98 -6.13
N PRO A 206 14.15 -16.24 -5.76
CA PRO A 206 14.86 -17.41 -6.26
C PRO A 206 14.17 -18.69 -5.80
N LYS A 207 14.38 -19.77 -6.56
CA LYS A 207 13.82 -21.08 -6.21
C LYS A 207 14.51 -21.62 -4.95
N ALA A 208 13.84 -22.48 -4.21
CA ALA A 208 14.44 -23.13 -3.06
C ALA A 208 15.70 -23.92 -3.49
N GLY A 209 16.83 -23.67 -2.82
CA GLY A 209 18.14 -24.26 -3.14
C GLY A 209 18.91 -23.56 -4.25
N ASP A 210 18.38 -22.47 -4.82
CA ASP A 210 19.15 -21.58 -5.68
C ASP A 210 19.79 -20.47 -4.83
N ASP A 211 21.11 -20.55 -4.71
CA ASP A 211 21.92 -19.63 -3.93
C ASP A 211 22.51 -18.51 -4.80
N ASP A 212 22.45 -18.62 -6.13
CA ASP A 212 23.01 -17.61 -7.03
C ASP A 212 22.00 -16.46 -7.26
N THR A 213 22.08 -15.41 -6.44
CA THR A 213 21.16 -14.26 -6.59
C THR A 213 21.83 -12.91 -6.53
N LEU A 214 21.32 -11.98 -7.34
CA LEU A 214 21.70 -10.58 -7.30
C LEU A 214 20.95 -9.79 -6.21
N LEU A 215 20.04 -10.43 -5.46
CA LEU A 215 19.25 -9.80 -4.39
C LEU A 215 20.10 -9.21 -3.25
N VAL A 216 21.29 -9.78 -3.01
CA VAL A 216 22.20 -9.34 -1.95
C VAL A 216 23.00 -8.09 -2.34
N LEU A 217 23.05 -7.72 -3.63
CA LEU A 217 23.75 -6.53 -4.07
C LEU A 217 23.04 -5.25 -3.60
N PRO A 218 23.79 -4.17 -3.33
CA PRO A 218 23.21 -2.85 -3.10
C PRO A 218 22.29 -2.43 -4.26
N ALA A 219 21.11 -1.89 -3.94
CA ALA A 219 20.13 -1.42 -4.92
C ALA A 219 20.71 -0.37 -5.87
N ALA A 220 21.65 0.45 -5.39
CA ALA A 220 22.35 1.46 -6.18
C ALA A 220 23.17 0.87 -7.35
N CYS A 221 23.52 -0.43 -7.32
CA CYS A 221 24.18 -1.12 -8.43
C CYS A 221 23.29 -1.30 -9.66
N PHE A 222 21.97 -1.23 -9.50
CA PHE A 222 20.99 -1.38 -10.58
C PHE A 222 20.34 -0.05 -10.99
N GLN A 223 20.71 1.05 -10.34
CA GLN A 223 20.13 2.37 -10.57
C GLN A 223 21.07 3.24 -11.41
N GLY A 224 20.51 3.96 -12.39
CA GLY A 224 21.26 4.87 -13.25
C GLY A 224 21.32 6.31 -12.71
N ASP A 225 22.20 7.12 -13.30
CA ASP A 225 22.36 8.56 -12.99
C ASP A 225 21.22 9.45 -13.53
N LYS A 226 20.27 8.85 -14.26
CA LYS A 226 19.13 9.53 -14.86
C LYS A 226 17.84 8.86 -14.39
N SER A 227 16.85 9.69 -14.11
CA SER A 227 15.48 9.22 -13.87
C SER A 227 14.96 8.52 -15.11
N THR A 228 14.56 7.26 -14.98
CA THR A 228 13.81 6.54 -16.01
C THR A 228 12.31 6.82 -15.93
N PHE A 229 11.85 7.59 -14.94
CA PHE A 229 10.43 7.84 -14.70
C PHE A 229 9.72 8.35 -15.96
N ASP A 230 10.25 9.39 -16.61
CA ASP A 230 9.61 9.98 -17.80
C ASP A 230 9.57 8.97 -18.96
N ALA A 231 10.65 8.21 -19.15
CA ALA A 231 10.71 7.17 -20.18
C ALA A 231 9.72 6.03 -19.91
N THR A 232 9.63 5.55 -18.66
CA THR A 232 8.69 4.51 -18.25
C THR A 232 7.25 5.00 -18.33
N LEU A 233 6.99 6.26 -17.98
CA LEU A 233 5.66 6.87 -18.08
C LEU A 233 5.24 7.05 -19.54
N VAL A 234 6.14 7.51 -20.40
CA VAL A 234 5.90 7.63 -21.84
C VAL A 234 5.71 6.25 -22.49
N ASP A 235 6.47 5.23 -22.10
CA ASP A 235 6.25 3.86 -22.61
C ASP A 235 4.89 3.30 -22.14
N THR A 236 4.52 3.59 -20.89
CA THR A 236 3.24 3.13 -20.30
C THR A 236 2.02 3.84 -20.91
N PHE A 237 2.06 5.17 -21.08
CA PHE A 237 0.89 5.99 -21.45
C PHE A 237 0.99 6.66 -22.83
N GLY A 238 2.18 6.77 -23.41
CA GLY A 238 2.44 7.59 -24.60
C GLY A 238 2.01 6.96 -25.93
N ARG A 239 1.78 5.65 -25.97
CA ARG A 239 1.35 4.92 -27.19
C ARG A 239 -0.18 4.77 -27.33
N GLY A 240 -0.95 5.44 -26.46
CA GLY A 240 -2.42 5.44 -26.49
C GLY A 240 -3.07 4.38 -25.59
N GLY A 241 -4.41 4.41 -25.50
CA GLY A 241 -5.18 3.56 -24.59
C GLY A 241 -5.16 2.06 -24.92
N GLU A 242 -4.92 1.69 -26.18
CA GLU A 242 -4.86 0.30 -26.63
C GLU A 242 -3.59 -0.40 -26.13
N HIS A 243 -2.43 0.26 -26.22
CA HIS A 243 -1.15 -0.24 -25.66
C HIS A 243 -1.22 -0.38 -24.12
N LEU A 244 -1.87 0.56 -23.43
CA LEU A 244 -2.07 0.48 -21.99
C LEU A 244 -2.95 -0.73 -21.61
N ALA A 245 -4.07 -0.94 -22.31
CA ALA A 245 -5.01 -2.00 -22.00
C ALA A 245 -4.47 -3.39 -22.39
N ILE A 246 -3.84 -3.51 -23.56
CA ILE A 246 -3.40 -4.79 -24.12
C ILE A 246 -2.01 -5.16 -23.64
N ASP A 247 -1.03 -4.24 -23.66
CA ASP A 247 0.37 -4.60 -23.39
C ASP A 247 0.75 -4.40 -21.91
N ALA A 248 0.39 -3.26 -21.31
CA ALA A 248 0.73 -2.97 -19.92
C ALA A 248 -0.18 -3.70 -18.90
N ILE A 249 -1.45 -3.96 -19.25
CA ILE A 249 -2.43 -4.63 -18.38
C ILE A 249 -2.74 -6.06 -18.84
N GLY A 250 -2.95 -6.29 -20.15
CA GLY A 250 -3.43 -7.57 -20.69
C GLY A 250 -2.37 -8.65 -20.91
N ASN A 251 -1.22 -8.29 -21.47
CA ASN A 251 -0.11 -9.19 -21.82
C ASN A 251 1.03 -9.15 -20.80
N SER A 252 0.83 -8.45 -19.68
CA SER A 252 1.84 -8.28 -18.66
C SER A 252 2.11 -9.62 -17.97
N SER A 253 3.17 -10.30 -18.37
CA SER A 253 3.69 -11.45 -17.62
C SER A 253 4.62 -10.94 -16.51
N PRO A 254 4.68 -11.59 -15.33
CA PRO A 254 5.61 -11.24 -14.25
C PRO A 254 7.07 -11.14 -14.70
N ASN A 255 7.43 -11.81 -15.81
CA ASN A 255 8.80 -11.94 -16.29
C ASN A 255 9.29 -10.80 -17.22
N ASN A 256 8.41 -9.90 -17.67
CA ASN A 256 8.78 -8.84 -18.63
C ASN A 256 8.85 -7.42 -18.03
N HIS A 257 8.32 -7.21 -16.81
CA HIS A 257 8.30 -5.90 -16.17
C HIS A 257 8.69 -5.97 -14.68
N ILE A 258 9.02 -4.81 -14.12
CA ILE A 258 9.26 -4.60 -12.69
C ILE A 258 8.11 -5.20 -11.86
N VAL A 259 8.42 -6.06 -10.87
CA VAL A 259 7.38 -6.73 -10.05
C VAL A 259 6.53 -5.68 -9.35
N GLY A 260 5.22 -5.79 -9.53
CA GLY A 260 4.26 -4.87 -8.92
C GLY A 260 3.93 -3.62 -9.74
N TRP A 261 4.66 -3.33 -10.84
CA TRP A 261 4.38 -2.18 -11.71
C TRP A 261 2.98 -2.20 -12.31
N ASN A 262 2.52 -3.36 -12.76
CA ASN A 262 1.19 -3.48 -13.39
C ASN A 262 0.08 -3.27 -12.37
N PHE A 263 0.26 -3.81 -11.15
CA PHE A 263 -0.64 -3.51 -10.03
C PHE A 263 -0.61 -2.04 -9.67
N PHE A 264 0.57 -1.41 -9.66
CA PHE A 264 0.70 0.02 -9.42
C PHE A 264 -0.09 0.85 -10.44
N ILE A 265 0.03 0.56 -11.74
CA ILE A 265 -0.73 1.24 -12.80
C ILE A 265 -2.24 1.08 -12.57
N LEU A 266 -2.71 -0.13 -12.29
CA LEU A 266 -4.13 -0.37 -12.02
C LEU A 266 -4.61 0.43 -10.80
N ILE A 267 -3.83 0.43 -9.73
CA ILE A 267 -4.15 1.16 -8.49
C ILE A 267 -4.15 2.68 -8.73
N ILE A 268 -3.18 3.25 -9.46
CA ILE A 268 -3.11 4.71 -9.69
C ILE A 268 -4.21 5.19 -10.64
N LEU A 269 -4.56 4.40 -11.67
CA LEU A 269 -5.67 4.71 -12.56
C LEU A 269 -7.00 4.68 -11.80
N TRP A 270 -7.19 3.66 -10.96
CA TRP A 270 -8.38 3.56 -10.12
C TRP A 270 -8.42 4.66 -9.07
N TYR A 271 -7.28 5.06 -8.51
CA TYR A 271 -7.16 6.19 -7.59
C TYR A 271 -7.58 7.50 -8.24
N GLY A 272 -7.12 7.78 -9.47
CA GLY A 272 -7.58 8.94 -10.24
C GLY A 272 -9.09 8.92 -10.46
N PHE A 273 -9.64 7.77 -10.88
CA PHE A 273 -11.09 7.60 -11.01
C PHE A 273 -11.82 7.78 -9.67
N ALA A 274 -11.24 7.32 -8.56
CA ALA A 274 -11.80 7.43 -7.23
C ALA A 274 -11.92 8.88 -6.77
N ILE A 275 -10.88 9.69 -6.99
CA ILE A 275 -10.90 11.12 -6.66
C ILE A 275 -11.95 11.86 -7.50
N ILE A 276 -12.06 11.54 -8.79
CA ILE A 276 -13.10 12.11 -9.66
C ILE A 276 -14.50 11.69 -9.17
N ALA A 277 -14.69 10.41 -8.86
CA ALA A 277 -15.95 9.90 -8.35
C ALA A 277 -16.35 10.58 -7.04
N GLU A 278 -15.41 10.79 -6.12
CA GLU A 278 -15.63 11.52 -4.87
C GLU A 278 -16.01 12.99 -5.10
N PHE A 279 -15.33 13.66 -6.03
CA PHE A 279 -15.66 15.03 -6.39
C PHE A 279 -17.07 15.14 -7.02
N LEU A 280 -17.44 14.18 -7.88
CA LEU A 280 -18.78 14.10 -8.46
C LEU A 280 -19.85 13.81 -7.39
N ARG A 281 -19.57 12.94 -6.41
CA ARG A 281 -20.46 12.67 -5.27
C ARG A 281 -20.69 13.93 -4.45
N TYR A 282 -19.62 14.67 -4.18
CA TYR A 282 -19.67 15.94 -3.47
C TYR A 282 -20.55 16.95 -4.22
N TRP A 283 -20.30 17.15 -5.51
CA TRP A 283 -21.07 18.07 -6.36
C TRP A 283 -22.55 17.68 -6.43
N TYR A 284 -22.84 16.39 -6.60
CA TYR A 284 -24.20 15.88 -6.67
C TYR A 284 -24.97 16.11 -5.36
N ARG A 285 -24.32 15.91 -4.20
CA ARG A 285 -24.94 16.22 -2.89
C ARG A 285 -25.23 17.72 -2.75
N PHE A 286 -24.32 18.59 -3.19
CA PHE A 286 -24.53 20.04 -3.17
C PHE A 286 -25.71 20.46 -4.07
N ALA A 287 -25.78 19.94 -5.30
CA ALA A 287 -26.86 20.24 -6.23
C ALA A 287 -28.24 19.72 -5.75
N ARG A 288 -28.27 18.60 -5.02
CA ARG A 288 -29.49 17.98 -4.48
C ARG A 288 -30.12 18.77 -3.33
N ASN A 289 -29.36 19.61 -2.62
CA ASN A 289 -29.94 20.52 -1.61
C ASN A 289 -30.89 21.57 -2.23
N ASN A 290 -30.99 21.64 -3.56
CA ASN A 290 -31.98 22.45 -4.25
C ASN A 290 -33.31 21.68 -4.41
N PRO A 291 -34.41 22.08 -3.75
CA PRO A 291 -35.63 21.27 -3.60
C PRO A 291 -36.41 21.00 -4.89
N ARG A 292 -36.06 21.64 -6.01
CA ARG A 292 -36.84 21.61 -7.26
C ARG A 292 -36.62 20.38 -8.15
N ASN A 293 -35.61 19.54 -7.89
CA ASN A 293 -35.19 18.51 -8.85
C ASN A 293 -35.17 17.08 -8.27
N ARG A 294 -36.33 16.56 -7.86
CA ARG A 294 -36.52 15.15 -7.49
C ARG A 294 -36.91 14.31 -8.72
N ARG A 295 -35.94 13.87 -9.52
CA ARG A 295 -36.16 12.79 -10.52
C ARG A 295 -35.74 11.44 -9.93
N THR A 296 -36.69 10.51 -9.88
CA THR A 296 -36.66 9.25 -9.10
C THR A 296 -36.06 8.03 -9.85
N ALA A 297 -35.85 8.10 -11.17
CA ALA A 297 -35.28 6.99 -11.94
C ALA A 297 -33.75 7.06 -12.09
N PHE A 298 -33.22 8.23 -12.44
CA PHE A 298 -31.77 8.47 -12.63
C PHE A 298 -30.96 8.18 -11.36
N SER A 299 -31.55 8.46 -10.18
CA SER A 299 -30.92 8.21 -8.88
C SER A 299 -30.67 6.72 -8.58
N ARG A 300 -31.44 5.78 -9.15
CA ARG A 300 -31.24 4.33 -8.91
C ARG A 300 -30.10 3.77 -9.75
N TRP A 301 -29.95 4.23 -10.98
CA TRP A 301 -28.85 3.82 -11.86
C TRP A 301 -27.49 4.32 -11.36
N ILE A 302 -27.42 5.58 -10.92
CA ILE A 302 -26.21 6.14 -10.30
C ILE A 302 -25.79 5.33 -9.07
N LEU A 303 -26.76 4.95 -8.22
CA LEU A 303 -26.48 4.15 -7.04
C LEU A 303 -25.90 2.78 -7.41
N ARG A 304 -26.44 2.09 -8.43
CA ARG A 304 -25.88 0.81 -8.91
C ARG A 304 -24.47 0.96 -9.48
N ALA A 305 -24.22 2.00 -10.27
CA ALA A 305 -22.90 2.27 -10.84
C ALA A 305 -21.85 2.56 -9.76
N PHE A 306 -22.24 3.29 -8.72
CA PHE A 306 -21.41 3.56 -7.55
C PHE A 306 -21.04 2.28 -6.81
N TRP A 307 -22.01 1.38 -6.64
CA TRP A 307 -21.81 0.09 -6.01
C TRP A 307 -20.85 -0.80 -6.77
N SER A 308 -21.05 -0.94 -8.09
CA SER A 308 -20.12 -1.70 -8.92
C SER A 308 -18.71 -1.13 -8.85
N TYR A 309 -18.58 0.20 -8.86
CA TYR A 309 -17.29 0.85 -8.67
C TYR A 309 -16.64 0.50 -7.32
N GLN A 310 -17.38 0.54 -6.22
CA GLN A 310 -16.81 0.21 -4.91
C GLN A 310 -16.37 -1.25 -4.81
N PHE A 311 -17.16 -2.18 -5.35
CA PHE A 311 -16.79 -3.60 -5.38
C PHE A 311 -15.54 -3.84 -6.23
N ILE A 312 -15.48 -3.30 -7.44
CA ILE A 312 -14.33 -3.47 -8.33
C ILE A 312 -13.07 -2.90 -7.68
N GLY A 313 -13.15 -1.69 -7.12
CA GLY A 313 -12.02 -1.08 -6.40
C GLY A 313 -11.57 -1.91 -5.21
N ALA A 314 -12.51 -2.40 -4.41
CA ALA A 314 -12.20 -3.25 -3.27
C ALA A 314 -11.53 -4.57 -3.70
N SER A 315 -12.01 -5.19 -4.78
CA SER A 315 -11.40 -6.40 -5.35
C SER A 315 -9.97 -6.16 -5.81
N PHE A 316 -9.68 -5.04 -6.50
CA PHE A 316 -8.31 -4.69 -6.88
C PHE A 316 -7.39 -4.51 -5.68
N CYS A 317 -7.86 -3.84 -4.63
CA CYS A 317 -7.09 -3.68 -3.40
C CYS A 317 -6.78 -5.03 -2.73
N ILE A 318 -7.76 -5.94 -2.66
CA ILE A 318 -7.56 -7.28 -2.08
C ILE A 318 -6.50 -8.07 -2.85
N VAL A 319 -6.60 -8.09 -4.19
CA VAL A 319 -5.64 -8.81 -5.04
C VAL A 319 -4.24 -8.20 -4.88
N ALA A 320 -4.11 -6.88 -4.94
CA ALA A 320 -2.83 -6.20 -4.78
C ALA A 320 -2.17 -6.50 -3.42
N ILE A 321 -2.95 -6.44 -2.33
CA ILE A 321 -2.46 -6.72 -0.97
C ILE A 321 -2.02 -8.19 -0.86
N ALA A 322 -2.84 -9.13 -1.34
CA ALA A 322 -2.53 -10.56 -1.27
C ALA A 322 -1.28 -10.93 -2.08
N MET A 323 -1.15 -10.41 -3.29
CA MET A 323 0.00 -10.67 -4.17
C MET A 323 1.28 -10.05 -3.61
N SER A 324 1.24 -8.79 -3.15
CA SER A 324 2.39 -8.11 -2.55
C SER A 324 2.85 -8.81 -1.27
N TYR A 325 1.90 -9.23 -0.42
CA TYR A 325 2.21 -9.99 0.79
C TYR A 325 2.82 -11.35 0.48
N LYS A 326 2.24 -12.09 -0.48
CA LYS A 326 2.79 -13.38 -0.92
C LYS A 326 4.21 -13.23 -1.44
N TYR A 327 4.47 -12.22 -2.26
CA TYR A 327 5.81 -11.93 -2.80
C TYR A 327 6.83 -11.65 -1.68
N ILE A 328 6.48 -10.78 -0.72
CA ILE A 328 7.36 -10.49 0.44
C ILE A 328 7.62 -11.77 1.25
N GLN A 329 6.59 -12.58 1.50
CA GLN A 329 6.73 -13.82 2.24
C GLN A 329 7.62 -14.83 1.52
N ASP A 330 7.47 -14.97 0.20
CA ASP A 330 8.30 -15.87 -0.59
C ASP A 330 9.77 -15.40 -0.60
N LEU A 331 10.03 -14.09 -0.70
CA LEU A 331 11.38 -13.51 -0.54
C LEU A 331 11.98 -13.75 0.85
N ARG A 332 11.24 -13.46 1.92
CA ARG A 332 11.72 -13.64 3.30
C ARG A 332 11.99 -15.11 3.60
N ARG A 333 11.10 -16.01 3.18
CA ARG A 333 11.31 -17.46 3.33
C ARG A 333 12.55 -17.93 2.59
N TRP A 334 12.79 -17.44 1.37
CA TRP A 334 14.02 -17.76 0.65
C TRP A 334 15.26 -17.25 1.40
N MET A 335 15.28 -15.96 1.79
CA MET A 335 16.42 -15.37 2.49
C MET A 335 16.73 -16.10 3.80
N ASP A 336 15.70 -16.50 4.54
CA ASP A 336 15.81 -17.25 5.79
C ASP A 336 16.41 -18.65 5.64
N HIS A 337 16.28 -19.29 4.48
CA HIS A 337 16.94 -20.58 4.19
C HIS A 337 18.26 -20.41 3.43
N SER A 338 18.52 -19.21 2.91
CA SER A 338 19.72 -18.94 2.14
C SER A 338 20.98 -18.98 3.01
N PRO A 339 22.14 -19.31 2.40
CA PRO A 339 23.42 -19.26 3.09
C PRO A 339 23.99 -17.83 3.17
N TRP A 340 23.33 -16.83 2.57
CA TRP A 340 23.84 -15.46 2.49
C TRP A 340 23.78 -14.73 3.82
N ILE A 341 22.63 -14.80 4.50
CA ILE A 341 22.32 -13.94 5.64
C ILE A 341 23.22 -14.23 6.85
N HIS A 342 23.75 -13.17 7.44
CA HIS A 342 24.48 -13.25 8.69
C HIS A 342 23.52 -13.62 9.82
N ARG A 343 23.79 -14.76 10.47
CA ARG A 343 22.96 -15.31 11.54
C ARG A 343 23.56 -14.98 12.91
N GLN A 344 22.70 -14.89 13.91
CA GLN A 344 23.13 -14.82 15.30
C GLN A 344 23.88 -16.10 15.73
N PRO A 345 24.62 -16.08 16.86
CA PRO A 345 25.32 -17.25 17.38
C PRO A 345 24.44 -18.48 17.64
N ASP A 346 23.14 -18.26 17.83
CA ASP A 346 22.12 -19.30 18.01
C ASP A 346 21.58 -19.86 16.67
N GLY A 347 22.08 -19.37 15.53
CA GLY A 347 21.68 -19.76 14.19
C GLY A 347 20.40 -19.08 13.69
N THR A 348 19.82 -18.16 14.46
CA THR A 348 18.59 -17.47 14.07
C THR A 348 18.85 -16.31 13.12
N ASN A 349 17.88 -16.06 12.24
CA ASN A 349 17.86 -14.87 11.39
C ASN A 349 17.32 -13.68 12.19
N PRO A 350 18.09 -12.59 12.36
CA PRO A 350 17.65 -11.41 13.10
C PRO A 350 16.39 -10.75 12.54
N GLU A 351 16.09 -10.92 11.25
CA GLU A 351 14.85 -10.38 10.64
C GLU A 351 13.58 -11.12 11.10
N ASN A 352 13.71 -12.28 11.75
CA ASN A 352 12.58 -12.99 12.34
C ASN A 352 12.34 -12.62 13.81
N ASP A 353 13.24 -11.86 14.43
CA ASP A 353 13.03 -11.32 15.76
C ASP A 353 12.32 -9.95 15.68
N ALA A 354 11.20 -9.82 16.39
CA ALA A 354 10.36 -8.62 16.41
C ALA A 354 10.81 -7.57 17.44
N SER A 355 12.03 -7.69 17.96
CA SER A 355 12.54 -6.88 19.08
C SER A 355 13.26 -5.59 18.67
N SER A 356 13.42 -5.29 17.37
CA SER A 356 14.14 -4.08 16.96
C SER A 356 13.30 -2.81 17.15
N PHE A 357 13.98 -1.68 17.39
CA PHE A 357 13.31 -0.40 17.62
C PHE A 357 12.43 0.02 16.44
N GLY A 358 12.90 -0.15 15.20
CA GLY A 358 12.13 0.17 14.00
C GLY A 358 10.88 -0.69 13.81
N GLN A 359 10.84 -1.88 14.42
CA GLN A 359 9.66 -2.76 14.43
C GLN A 359 8.61 -2.34 15.45
N PHE A 360 9.02 -1.83 16.61
CA PHE A 360 8.08 -1.42 17.66
C PHE A 360 7.25 -0.19 17.28
N VAL A 361 7.84 0.77 16.57
CA VAL A 361 7.14 2.03 16.24
C VAL A 361 5.87 1.77 15.40
N PRO A 362 5.90 1.05 14.26
CA PRO A 362 4.70 0.70 13.52
C PRO A 362 3.68 -0.10 14.33
N LEU A 363 4.13 -1.02 15.20
CA LEU A 363 3.26 -1.82 16.06
C LEU A 363 2.51 -0.94 17.07
N LEU A 364 3.19 0.03 17.69
CA LEU A 364 2.57 0.99 18.61
C LEU A 364 1.58 1.91 17.90
N LEU A 365 1.83 2.29 16.64
CA LEU A 365 0.89 3.11 15.86
C LEU A 365 -0.46 2.40 15.64
N ILE A 366 -0.50 1.06 15.62
CA ILE A 366 -1.76 0.30 15.54
C ILE A 366 -2.67 0.61 16.74
N LEU A 367 -2.09 0.83 17.92
CA LEU A 367 -2.84 1.18 19.14
C LEU A 367 -3.61 2.49 18.98
N LEU A 368 -3.17 3.41 18.12
CA LEU A 368 -3.91 4.65 17.81
C LEU A 368 -5.26 4.34 17.16
N THR A 369 -5.36 3.28 16.35
CA THR A 369 -6.66 2.82 15.81
C THR A 369 -7.58 2.39 16.95
N VAL A 370 -7.04 1.63 17.90
CA VAL A 370 -7.81 1.11 19.05
C VAL A 370 -8.32 2.28 19.89
N PHE A 371 -7.47 3.25 20.21
CA PHE A 371 -7.89 4.46 20.92
C PHE A 371 -8.94 5.26 20.16
N THR A 372 -8.81 5.39 18.83
CA THR A 372 -9.81 6.07 17.99
C THR A 372 -11.17 5.38 18.09
N VAL A 373 -11.20 4.05 18.03
CA VAL A 373 -12.44 3.26 18.18
C VAL A 373 -13.05 3.45 19.56
N LEU A 374 -12.23 3.36 20.62
CA LEU A 374 -12.70 3.54 22.00
C LEU A 374 -13.26 4.95 22.22
N GLN A 375 -12.63 5.99 21.67
CA GLN A 375 -13.13 7.37 21.74
C GLN A 375 -14.48 7.53 21.02
N LEU A 376 -14.63 6.94 19.84
CA LEU A 376 -15.89 6.99 19.10
C LEU A 376 -17.02 6.24 19.79
N ILE A 377 -16.71 5.08 20.38
CA ILE A 377 -17.69 4.31 21.16
C ILE A 377 -18.06 5.10 22.42
N GLY A 378 -17.08 5.57 23.18
CA GLY A 378 -17.29 6.32 24.43
C GLY A 378 -18.08 7.61 24.22
N GLY A 379 -17.74 8.41 23.19
CA GLY A 379 -18.47 9.64 22.86
C GLY A 379 -19.94 9.39 22.51
N LYS A 380 -20.26 8.24 21.92
CA LYS A 380 -21.64 7.87 21.59
C LYS A 380 -22.43 7.36 22.79
N PHE A 381 -21.80 6.57 23.66
CA PHE A 381 -22.43 6.15 24.92
C PHE A 381 -22.78 7.37 25.80
N LEU A 382 -21.90 8.37 25.86
CA LEU A 382 -22.13 9.57 26.66
C LEU A 382 -23.30 10.41 26.12
N HIS A 383 -23.43 10.51 24.79
CA HIS A 383 -24.55 11.20 24.13
C HIS A 383 -25.90 10.50 24.33
N LEU A 384 -25.92 9.17 24.32
CA LEU A 384 -27.13 8.39 24.63
C LEU A 384 -27.57 8.61 26.08
N SER A 385 -26.62 8.56 27.03
CA SER A 385 -26.91 8.82 28.44
C SER A 385 -27.44 10.22 28.71
N THR A 386 -26.92 11.25 28.04
CA THR A 386 -27.44 12.63 28.18
C THR A 386 -28.82 12.82 27.54
N SER A 387 -29.11 12.11 26.45
CA SER A 387 -30.41 12.17 25.77
C SER A 387 -31.51 11.51 26.59
N GLU A 388 -31.21 10.40 27.29
CA GLU A 388 -32.14 9.76 28.23
C GLU A 388 -32.46 10.67 29.43
N VAL A 389 -31.48 11.38 29.98
CA VAL A 389 -31.68 12.29 31.12
C VAL A 389 -32.55 13.51 30.74
N LEU A 390 -32.47 13.99 29.49
CA LEU A 390 -33.28 15.11 29.00
C LEU A 390 -34.72 14.71 28.64
N LEU A 391 -35.01 13.42 28.46
CA LEU A 391 -36.38 12.94 28.19
C LEU A 391 -37.16 12.60 29.47
N VAL A 392 -36.48 12.52 30.61
CA VAL A 392 -37.07 12.19 31.93
C VAL A 392 -37.42 13.45 32.75
N ASN A 393 -36.92 14.62 32.34
CA ASN A 393 -37.30 15.94 32.89
C ASN A 393 -38.20 16.68 31.91
#